data_AF-A0AA43GQP6-F1
#
_entry.id   AF-A0AA43GQP6-F1
#
_cell.length_a   1.000
_cell.length_b   1.000
_cell.length_c   1.000
_cell.angle_alpha   90.00
_cell.angle_beta   90.00
_cell.angle_gamma   90.00
#
_symmetry.space_group_name_H-M   'P 1'
#
loop_
_entity.id
_entity.type
_entity.pdbx_description
1 polymer ?
#
loop_
_entity_poly.entity_id
_entity_poly.type
_entity_poly.pdbx_seq_one_letter_code
_entity_poly.pdbx_strand_id
1 'polypeptide(L)'
;MTYTPDDVWRLLGELIAAQKETERILKEQSQETERRFQETDHRFQETERILKEQSQKTDRQIQRVSQDIGKLGNRLGEFVEWQVRPAAVQLFQQRGIDVHELQAGVSVKRNGEGLEIDLLVINDTEAVLIEVKSKLTQPDVDKHLERLDKFKRLMPRYQDVRAMAAVAAMVVPDEVRDYAYSQGLFVLAQSGDNLVILNQPNFHPRTW
;
A
#
# COMPACT_ATOMS: atom_id res chain seq x y z
N MET A 1 46.65 81.17 -2.79
CA MET A 1 46.10 81.36 -1.43
C MET A 1 47.12 80.79 -0.47
N THR A 2 47.71 81.62 0.39
CA THR A 2 48.64 81.17 1.44
C THR A 2 47.84 80.91 2.70
N TYR A 3 47.73 79.64 3.10
CA TYR A 3 47.08 79.28 4.36
C TYR A 3 47.89 79.84 5.53
N THR A 4 47.20 80.49 6.46
CA THR A 4 47.82 80.95 7.71
C THR A 4 47.93 79.77 8.69
N PRO A 5 48.83 79.83 9.69
CA PRO A 5 48.89 78.83 10.76
C PRO A 5 47.54 78.57 11.45
N ASP A 6 46.69 79.61 11.57
CA ASP A 6 45.34 79.50 12.14
C ASP A 6 44.38 78.72 11.23
N ASP A 7 44.51 78.84 9.91
CA ASP A 7 43.73 78.04 8.96
C ASP A 7 44.06 76.55 9.07
N VAL A 8 45.33 76.21 9.32
CA VAL A 8 45.79 74.82 9.51
C VAL A 8 45.23 74.24 10.81
N TRP A 9 45.26 74.99 11.92
CA TRP A 9 44.68 74.54 13.19
C TRP A 9 43.16 74.35 13.13
N ARG A 10 42.44 75.21 12.40
CA ARG A 10 41.01 75.04 12.15
C ARG A 10 40.72 73.76 11.39
N LEU A 11 41.42 73.52 10.28
CA LEU A 11 41.26 72.30 9.48
C LEU A 11 41.61 71.03 10.27
N LEU A 12 42.62 71.07 11.13
CA LEU A 12 42.98 69.97 12.02
C LEU A 12 41.85 69.68 13.03
N GLY A 13 41.25 70.73 13.60
CA GLY A 13 40.10 70.61 14.50
C GLY A 13 38.87 70.01 13.81
N GLU A 14 38.58 70.45 12.59
CA GLU A 14 37.50 69.90 11.75
C GLU A 14 37.75 68.43 11.39
N LEU A 15 39.00 68.06 11.06
CA LEU A 15 39.38 66.67 10.76
C LEU A 15 39.20 65.75 11.99
N ILE A 16 39.63 66.21 13.17
CA ILE A 16 39.45 65.44 14.42
C ILE A 16 37.96 65.28 14.74
N ALA A 17 37.15 66.32 14.55
CA ALA A 17 35.70 66.24 14.74
C ALA A 17 35.05 65.26 13.75
N ALA A 18 35.43 65.33 12.46
CA ALA A 18 34.96 64.41 11.43
C ALA A 18 35.37 62.95 11.69
N GLN A 19 36.58 62.72 12.20
CA GLN A 19 37.05 61.38 12.57
C GLN A 19 36.23 60.81 13.74
N LYS A 20 36.02 61.61 14.80
CA LYS A 20 35.19 61.20 15.95
C LYS A 20 33.75 60.88 15.53
N GLU A 21 33.19 61.67 14.64
CA GLU A 21 31.85 61.42 14.10
C GLU A 21 31.81 60.15 13.25
N THR A 22 32.85 59.90 12.44
CA THR A 22 32.98 58.66 11.66
C THR A 22 33.07 57.43 12.57
N GLU A 23 33.88 57.48 13.64
CA GLU A 23 34.00 56.40 14.63
C GLU A 23 32.66 56.14 15.34
N ARG A 24 31.90 57.20 15.65
CA ARG A 24 30.57 57.10 16.24
C ARG A 24 29.58 56.40 15.32
N ILE A 25 29.49 56.85 14.07
CA ILE A 25 28.62 56.24 13.04
C ILE A 25 29.00 54.78 12.81
N LEU A 26 30.29 54.47 12.68
CA LEU A 26 30.77 53.10 12.47
C LEU A 26 30.39 52.19 13.65
N LYS A 27 30.50 52.68 14.89
CA LYS A 27 30.12 51.94 16.09
C LYS A 27 28.60 51.70 16.14
N GLU A 28 27.80 52.72 15.83
CA GLU A 28 26.34 52.61 15.76
C GLU A 28 25.91 51.61 14.68
N GLN A 29 26.49 51.68 13.47
CA GLN A 29 26.24 50.74 12.38
C GLN A 29 26.66 49.30 12.71
N SER A 30 27.80 49.12 13.38
CA SER A 30 28.27 47.80 13.83
C SER A 30 27.30 47.19 14.85
N GLN A 31 26.82 47.99 15.81
CA GLN A 31 25.83 47.54 16.79
C GLN A 31 24.47 47.22 16.15
N GLU A 32 24.03 48.02 15.18
CA GLU A 32 22.80 47.74 14.44
C GLU A 32 22.92 46.46 13.60
N THR A 33 24.06 46.26 12.95
CA THR A 33 24.34 45.06 12.14
C THR A 33 24.34 43.81 13.02
N GLU A 34 24.99 43.86 14.18
CA GLU A 34 25.00 42.75 15.15
C GLU A 34 23.59 42.41 15.63
N ARG A 35 22.77 43.43 15.95
CA ARG A 35 21.36 43.22 16.34
C ARG A 35 20.55 42.56 15.23
N ARG A 36 20.67 43.05 13.99
CA ARG A 36 19.99 42.46 12.83
C ARG A 36 20.44 41.02 12.56
N PHE A 37 21.72 40.73 12.76
CA PHE A 37 22.27 39.38 12.63
C PHE A 37 21.66 38.44 13.68
N GLN A 38 21.64 38.84 14.95
CA GLN A 38 21.03 38.06 16.04
C GLN A 38 19.53 37.83 15.81
N GLU A 39 18.79 38.85 15.35
CA GLU A 39 17.37 38.70 15.03
C GLU A 39 17.15 37.73 13.86
N THR A 40 18.01 37.81 12.83
CA THR A 40 17.94 36.90 11.67
C THR A 40 18.25 35.47 12.07
N ASP A 41 19.27 35.25 12.89
CA ASP A 41 19.64 33.93 13.41
C ASP A 41 18.50 33.32 14.24
N HIS A 42 17.89 34.11 15.12
CA HIS A 42 16.72 33.67 15.90
C HIS A 42 15.54 33.30 15.00
N ARG A 43 15.20 34.13 14.00
CA ARG A 43 14.12 33.83 13.04
C ARG A 43 14.43 32.57 12.22
N PHE A 44 15.69 32.35 11.87
CA PHE A 44 16.12 31.16 11.14
C PHE A 44 15.95 29.91 12.00
N GLN A 45 16.42 29.91 13.25
CA GLN A 45 16.24 28.80 14.19
C GLN A 45 14.76 28.48 14.45
N GLU A 46 13.91 29.52 14.59
CA GLU A 46 12.48 29.33 14.75
C GLU A 46 11.84 28.70 13.50
N THR A 47 12.25 29.14 12.31
CA THR A 47 11.80 28.58 11.03
C THR A 47 12.21 27.12 10.89
N GLU A 48 13.45 26.77 11.21
CA GLU A 48 13.91 25.38 11.19
C GLU A 48 13.12 24.50 12.16
N ARG A 49 12.83 25.01 13.37
CA ARG A 49 12.00 24.29 14.34
C ARG A 49 10.59 24.04 13.81
N ILE A 50 9.93 25.07 13.27
CA ILE A 50 8.58 24.95 12.71
C ILE A 50 8.58 23.95 11.55
N LEU A 51 9.54 24.05 10.63
CA LEU A 51 9.66 23.12 9.50
C LEU A 51 9.88 21.68 9.98
N LYS A 52 10.73 21.45 10.99
CA LYS A 52 10.95 20.13 11.56
C LYS A 52 9.69 19.57 12.21
N GLU A 53 8.95 20.36 12.97
CA GLU A 53 7.68 19.96 13.59
C GLU A 53 6.60 19.66 12.54
N GLN A 54 6.47 20.51 11.52
CA GLN A 54 5.54 20.30 10.41
C GLN A 54 5.88 19.04 9.61
N SER A 55 7.17 18.81 9.34
CA SER A 55 7.66 17.60 8.67
C SER A 55 7.29 16.35 9.46
N GLN A 56 7.61 16.31 10.77
CA GLN A 56 7.24 15.19 11.64
C GLN A 56 5.73 14.97 11.72
N LYS A 57 4.93 16.05 11.73
CA LYS A 57 3.47 15.94 11.72
C LYS A 57 2.96 15.35 10.41
N THR A 58 3.56 15.76 9.29
CA THR A 58 3.24 15.27 7.94
C THR A 58 3.58 13.79 7.82
N ASP A 59 4.77 13.37 8.27
CA ASP A 59 5.19 11.97 8.28
C ASP A 59 4.21 11.09 9.06
N ARG A 60 3.78 11.55 10.25
CA ARG A 60 2.78 10.85 11.05
C ARG A 60 1.41 10.77 10.35
N GLN A 61 1.00 11.82 9.65
CA GLN A 61 -0.24 11.81 8.88
C GLN A 61 -0.16 10.84 7.70
N ILE A 62 0.94 10.85 6.95
CA ILE A 62 1.19 9.90 5.85
C ILE A 62 1.15 8.46 6.37
N GLN A 63 1.84 8.17 7.49
CA GLN A 63 1.82 6.83 8.10
C GLN A 63 0.40 6.38 8.47
N ARG A 64 -0.42 7.26 9.06
CA ARG A 64 -1.82 6.93 9.38
C ARG A 64 -2.65 6.68 8.13
N VAL A 65 -2.53 7.53 7.12
CA VAL A 65 -3.24 7.37 5.85
C VAL A 65 -2.87 6.04 5.19
N SER A 66 -1.57 5.70 5.13
CA SER A 66 -1.11 4.42 4.61
C SER A 66 -1.68 3.22 5.38
N GLN A 67 -1.74 3.30 6.71
CA GLN A 67 -2.36 2.26 7.54
C GLN A 67 -3.85 2.12 7.27
N ASP A 68 -4.58 3.23 7.14
CA ASP A 68 -6.02 3.20 6.91
C ASP A 68 -6.35 2.69 5.49
N ILE A 69 -5.56 3.05 4.48
CA ILE A 69 -5.64 2.45 3.13
C ILE A 69 -5.43 0.94 3.20
N GLY A 70 -4.43 0.47 3.95
CA GLY A 70 -4.20 -0.96 4.17
C GLY A 70 -5.42 -1.67 4.80
N LYS A 71 -6.01 -1.07 5.85
CA LYS A 71 -7.23 -1.61 6.48
C LYS A 71 -8.42 -1.66 5.53
N LEU A 72 -8.58 -0.65 4.67
CA LEU A 72 -9.63 -0.62 3.65
C LEU A 72 -9.44 -1.73 2.61
N GLY A 73 -8.19 -1.96 2.17
CA GLY A 73 -7.85 -3.07 1.28
C GLY A 73 -8.22 -4.43 1.86
N ASN A 74 -7.89 -4.68 3.13
CA ASN A 74 -8.25 -5.92 3.82
C ASN A 74 -9.77 -6.11 3.92
N ARG A 75 -10.50 -5.06 4.31
CA ARG A 75 -11.97 -5.09 4.39
C ARG A 75 -12.64 -5.34 3.03
N LEU A 76 -12.06 -4.82 1.96
CA LEU A 76 -12.55 -5.10 0.61
C LEU A 76 -12.36 -6.57 0.26
N GLY A 77 -11.20 -7.16 0.60
CA GLY A 77 -10.95 -8.60 0.44
C GLY A 77 -11.99 -9.46 1.16
N GLU A 78 -12.20 -9.19 2.46
CA GLU A 78 -13.22 -9.86 3.27
C GLU A 78 -14.62 -9.72 2.64
N PHE A 79 -14.98 -8.53 2.18
CA PHE A 79 -16.27 -8.28 1.53
C PHE A 79 -16.46 -9.13 0.26
N VAL A 80 -15.44 -9.27 -0.59
CA VAL A 80 -15.53 -10.12 -1.78
C VAL A 80 -15.72 -11.58 -1.37
N GLU A 81 -14.98 -12.05 -0.37
CA GLU A 81 -15.11 -13.41 0.13
C GLU A 81 -16.53 -13.70 0.64
N TRP A 82 -17.11 -12.76 1.40
CA TRP A 82 -18.49 -12.85 1.88
C TRP A 82 -19.53 -12.92 0.77
N GLN A 83 -19.28 -12.29 -0.39
CA GLN A 83 -20.16 -12.40 -1.55
C GLN A 83 -20.04 -13.76 -2.25
N VAL A 84 -18.86 -14.39 -2.22
CA VAL A 84 -18.62 -15.69 -2.88
C VAL A 84 -19.22 -16.84 -2.07
N ARG A 85 -19.06 -16.80 -0.74
CA ARG A 85 -19.52 -17.85 0.19
C ARG A 85 -20.96 -18.37 -0.07
N PRO A 86 -22.01 -17.53 -0.14
CA PRO A 86 -23.38 -18.01 -0.24
C PRO A 86 -23.69 -18.71 -1.57
N ALA A 87 -23.01 -18.35 -2.66
CA ALA A 87 -23.28 -18.86 -3.99
C ALA A 87 -22.40 -20.05 -4.39
N ALA A 88 -21.21 -20.18 -3.81
CA ALA A 88 -20.20 -21.14 -4.27
C ALA A 88 -20.72 -22.59 -4.33
N VAL A 89 -21.37 -23.06 -3.27
CA VAL A 89 -21.95 -24.42 -3.21
C VAL A 89 -22.96 -24.63 -4.34
N GLN A 90 -23.93 -23.72 -4.47
CA GLN A 90 -24.99 -23.82 -5.49
C GLN A 90 -24.42 -23.80 -6.91
N LEU A 91 -23.43 -22.95 -7.18
CA LEU A 91 -22.81 -22.84 -8.49
C LEU A 91 -22.08 -24.13 -8.91
N PHE A 92 -21.38 -24.79 -7.99
CA PHE A 92 -20.72 -26.06 -8.30
C PHE A 92 -21.70 -27.23 -8.40
N GLN A 93 -22.77 -27.24 -7.59
CA GLN A 93 -23.86 -28.20 -7.75
C GLN A 93 -24.53 -28.11 -9.12
N GLN A 94 -24.75 -26.89 -9.64
CA GLN A 94 -25.25 -26.67 -11.00
C GLN A 94 -24.28 -27.16 -12.09
N ARG A 95 -22.99 -27.31 -11.76
CA ARG A 95 -21.97 -27.91 -12.63
C ARG A 95 -21.86 -29.43 -12.47
N GLY A 96 -22.75 -30.05 -11.70
CA GLY A 96 -22.75 -31.48 -11.45
C GLY A 96 -21.69 -31.94 -10.44
N ILE A 97 -21.15 -31.02 -9.64
CA ILE A 97 -20.22 -31.32 -8.55
C ILE A 97 -21.03 -31.26 -7.24
N ASP A 98 -21.29 -32.41 -6.62
CA ASP A 98 -22.22 -32.55 -5.49
C ASP A 98 -21.59 -32.15 -4.14
N VAL A 99 -20.91 -31.01 -4.12
CA VAL A 99 -20.35 -30.43 -2.89
C VAL A 99 -21.44 -29.87 -1.99
N HIS A 100 -21.24 -29.94 -0.67
CA HIS A 100 -22.25 -29.51 0.31
C HIS A 100 -21.66 -28.83 1.54
N GLU A 101 -20.34 -28.90 1.74
CA GLU A 101 -19.64 -28.24 2.82
C GLU A 101 -18.83 -27.06 2.29
N LEU A 102 -18.82 -25.95 3.04
CA LEU A 102 -17.97 -24.79 2.77
C LEU A 102 -17.15 -24.48 4.03
N GLN A 103 -15.84 -24.49 3.88
CA GLN A 103 -14.87 -24.05 4.87
C GLN A 103 -14.21 -22.77 4.36
N ALA A 104 -14.09 -21.76 5.22
CA ALA A 104 -13.48 -20.49 4.87
C ALA A 104 -12.21 -20.21 5.68
N GLY A 105 -11.25 -19.51 5.08
CA GLY A 105 -9.97 -19.17 5.71
C GLY A 105 -9.18 -20.41 6.15
N VAL A 106 -9.14 -21.45 5.31
CA VAL A 106 -8.44 -22.69 5.62
C VAL A 106 -6.94 -22.42 5.60
N SER A 107 -6.29 -22.49 6.76
CA SER A 107 -4.85 -22.28 6.89
C SER A 107 -4.19 -23.50 7.53
N VAL A 108 -3.12 -23.99 6.88
CA VAL A 108 -2.32 -25.12 7.36
C VAL A 108 -0.84 -24.75 7.33
N LYS A 109 -0.14 -25.06 8.42
CA LYS A 109 1.31 -24.95 8.50
C LYS A 109 1.91 -26.28 8.95
N ARG A 110 2.80 -26.85 8.15
CA ARG A 110 3.45 -28.15 8.43
C ARG A 110 4.85 -28.16 7.82
N ASN A 111 5.83 -28.65 8.58
CA ASN A 111 7.22 -28.82 8.13
C ASN A 111 7.86 -27.55 7.54
N GLY A 112 7.52 -26.37 8.07
CA GLY A 112 8.03 -25.08 7.58
C GLY A 112 7.33 -24.54 6.33
N GLU A 113 6.44 -25.32 5.72
CA GLU A 113 5.59 -24.89 4.61
C GLU A 113 4.21 -24.45 5.12
N GLY A 114 3.56 -23.58 4.36
CA GLY A 114 2.22 -23.07 4.64
C GLY A 114 1.33 -23.09 3.41
N LEU A 115 0.03 -23.26 3.64
CA LEU A 115 -1.02 -23.20 2.65
C LEU A 115 -2.18 -22.40 3.25
N GLU A 116 -2.72 -21.48 2.47
CA GLU A 116 -3.93 -20.72 2.78
C GLU A 116 -4.87 -20.86 1.59
N ILE A 117 -6.14 -21.15 1.87
CA ILE A 117 -7.21 -21.27 0.90
C ILE A 117 -8.35 -20.40 1.41
N ASP A 118 -8.76 -19.41 0.61
CA ASP A 118 -9.82 -18.47 1.01
C ASP A 118 -11.13 -19.24 1.24
N LEU A 119 -11.54 -20.07 0.28
CA LEU A 119 -12.70 -20.96 0.42
C LEU A 119 -12.40 -22.37 -0.08
N LEU A 120 -12.74 -23.37 0.71
CA LEU A 120 -12.71 -24.79 0.35
C LEU A 120 -14.14 -25.32 0.34
N VAL A 121 -14.62 -25.71 -0.84
CA VAL A 121 -15.96 -26.27 -1.01
C VAL A 121 -15.84 -27.76 -1.29
N ILE A 122 -16.47 -28.62 -0.50
CA ILE A 122 -16.09 -30.04 -0.42
C ILE A 122 -17.29 -30.97 -0.15
N ASN A 123 -17.15 -32.23 -0.56
CA ASN A 123 -17.91 -33.40 -0.11
C ASN A 123 -16.93 -34.56 0.18
N ASP A 124 -17.45 -35.79 0.28
CA ASP A 124 -16.64 -36.97 0.58
C ASP A 124 -15.59 -37.33 -0.49
N THR A 125 -15.76 -36.92 -1.75
CA THR A 125 -14.92 -37.37 -2.88
C THR A 125 -14.35 -36.25 -3.75
N GLU A 126 -14.85 -35.03 -3.66
CA GLU A 126 -14.52 -33.89 -4.51
C GLU A 126 -14.32 -32.63 -3.66
N ALA A 127 -13.32 -31.83 -4.02
CA ALA A 127 -13.03 -30.56 -3.38
C ALA A 127 -12.77 -29.48 -4.43
N VAL A 128 -13.22 -28.25 -4.18
CA VAL A 128 -12.91 -27.08 -4.99
C VAL A 128 -12.24 -26.03 -4.11
N LEU A 129 -10.99 -25.73 -4.43
CA LEU A 129 -10.17 -24.73 -3.75
C LEU A 129 -10.31 -23.38 -4.47
N ILE A 130 -10.87 -22.40 -3.79
CA ILE A 130 -11.20 -21.10 -4.37
C ILE A 130 -10.28 -20.03 -3.77
N GLU A 131 -9.54 -19.34 -4.64
CA GLU A 131 -8.88 -18.08 -4.30
C GLU A 131 -9.83 -16.91 -4.62
N VAL A 132 -9.96 -15.94 -3.72
CA VAL A 132 -10.81 -14.76 -3.87
C VAL A 132 -9.96 -13.49 -3.98
N LYS A 133 -10.30 -12.63 -4.94
CA LYS A 133 -9.62 -11.35 -5.18
C LYS A 133 -10.62 -10.23 -5.48
N SER A 134 -10.31 -8.99 -5.12
CA SER A 134 -11.08 -7.84 -5.62
C SER A 134 -10.90 -7.65 -7.12
N LYS A 135 -9.66 -7.76 -7.60
CA LYS A 135 -9.30 -7.81 -9.00
C LYS A 135 -8.34 -8.97 -9.23
N LEU A 136 -8.69 -9.87 -10.15
CA LEU A 136 -7.84 -11.01 -10.47
C LEU A 136 -6.66 -10.57 -11.35
N THR A 137 -5.46 -11.02 -11.00
CA THR A 137 -4.26 -10.85 -11.82
C THR A 137 -3.62 -12.21 -12.14
N GLN A 138 -2.82 -12.28 -13.20
CA GLN A 138 -2.09 -13.51 -13.53
C GLN A 138 -1.19 -14.01 -12.37
N PRO A 139 -0.43 -13.14 -11.66
CA PRO A 139 0.30 -13.57 -10.47
C PRO A 139 -0.55 -14.18 -9.35
N ASP A 140 -1.83 -13.81 -9.24
CA ASP A 140 -2.73 -14.45 -8.27
C ASP A 140 -3.07 -15.88 -8.70
N VAL A 141 -3.29 -16.10 -10.00
CA VAL A 141 -3.50 -17.43 -10.60
C VAL A 141 -2.27 -18.30 -10.37
N ASP A 142 -1.08 -17.79 -10.66
CA ASP A 142 0.19 -18.52 -10.50
C ASP A 142 0.40 -18.95 -9.04
N LYS A 143 0.20 -18.03 -8.09
CA LYS A 143 0.30 -18.32 -6.65
C LYS A 143 -0.73 -19.35 -6.20
N HIS A 144 -1.94 -19.31 -6.76
CA HIS A 144 -2.95 -20.32 -6.45
C HIS A 144 -2.52 -21.70 -6.97
N LEU A 145 -1.96 -21.80 -8.17
CA LEU A 145 -1.42 -23.05 -8.69
C LEU A 145 -0.29 -23.62 -7.80
N GLU A 146 0.61 -22.77 -7.32
CA GLU A 146 1.66 -23.19 -6.36
C GLU A 146 1.08 -23.72 -5.04
N ARG A 147 -0.06 -23.18 -4.59
CA ARG A 147 -0.78 -23.64 -3.39
C ARG A 147 -1.44 -25.00 -3.65
N LEU A 148 -2.07 -25.17 -4.81
CA LEU A 148 -2.72 -26.42 -5.22
C LEU A 148 -1.72 -27.59 -5.26
N ASP A 149 -0.51 -27.37 -5.77
CA ASP A 149 0.55 -28.39 -5.81
C ASP A 149 0.99 -28.87 -4.42
N LYS A 150 0.69 -28.10 -3.36
CA LYS A 150 1.01 -28.43 -1.97
C LYS A 150 -0.18 -29.01 -1.21
N PHE A 151 -1.40 -28.90 -1.75
CA PHE A 151 -2.65 -29.19 -1.03
C PHE A 151 -2.67 -30.60 -0.43
N LYS A 152 -2.55 -31.64 -1.25
CA LYS A 152 -2.62 -33.04 -0.77
C LYS A 152 -1.44 -33.40 0.14
N ARG A 153 -0.26 -32.83 -0.08
CA ARG A 153 0.93 -33.03 0.77
C ARG A 153 0.73 -32.43 2.17
N LEU A 154 0.20 -31.21 2.25
CA LEU A 154 0.01 -30.50 3.52
C LEU A 154 -1.29 -30.91 4.23
N MET A 155 -2.28 -31.43 3.48
CA MET A 155 -3.57 -31.89 3.99
C MET A 155 -3.86 -33.35 3.58
N PRO A 156 -3.13 -34.36 4.11
CA PRO A 156 -3.28 -35.76 3.68
C PRO A 156 -4.68 -36.36 3.88
N ARG A 157 -5.52 -35.78 4.74
CA ARG A 157 -6.94 -36.16 4.87
C ARG A 157 -7.73 -36.01 3.56
N TYR A 158 -7.21 -35.23 2.62
CA TYR A 158 -7.79 -35.00 1.31
C TYR A 158 -6.97 -35.65 0.18
N GLN A 159 -6.15 -36.66 0.48
CA GLN A 159 -5.27 -37.28 -0.51
C GLN A 159 -6.04 -37.96 -1.65
N ASP A 160 -7.16 -38.61 -1.31
CA ASP A 160 -7.99 -39.35 -2.27
C ASP A 160 -9.13 -38.51 -2.87
N VAL A 161 -9.30 -37.25 -2.43
CA VAL A 161 -10.32 -36.38 -3.03
C VAL A 161 -9.86 -35.91 -4.39
N ARG A 162 -10.82 -35.77 -5.30
CA ARG A 162 -10.64 -35.10 -6.58
C ARG A 162 -10.60 -33.59 -6.33
N ALA A 163 -9.40 -33.05 -6.14
CA ALA A 163 -9.19 -31.63 -5.92
C ALA A 163 -9.25 -30.88 -7.26
N MET A 164 -10.17 -29.93 -7.36
CA MET A 164 -10.31 -28.96 -8.43
C MET A 164 -10.06 -27.57 -7.86
N ALA A 165 -10.00 -26.56 -8.73
CA ALA A 165 -9.71 -25.22 -8.28
C ALA A 165 -10.49 -24.16 -9.04
N ALA A 166 -10.70 -23.05 -8.36
CA ALA A 166 -11.39 -21.89 -8.86
C ALA A 166 -10.68 -20.60 -8.42
N VAL A 167 -10.92 -19.55 -9.19
CA VAL A 167 -10.62 -18.17 -8.82
C VAL A 167 -11.92 -17.37 -8.87
N ALA A 168 -12.15 -16.52 -7.89
CA ALA A 168 -13.31 -15.66 -7.82
C ALA A 168 -12.87 -14.20 -7.68
N ALA A 169 -13.44 -13.30 -8.49
CA ALA A 169 -13.15 -11.88 -8.31
C ALA A 169 -14.29 -10.94 -8.71
N MET A 170 -14.29 -9.73 -8.15
CA MET A 170 -15.21 -8.67 -8.60
C MET A 170 -14.85 -8.21 -10.01
N VAL A 171 -13.56 -8.07 -10.30
CA VAL A 171 -13.04 -7.68 -11.62
C VAL A 171 -12.14 -8.78 -12.15
N VAL A 172 -12.52 -9.34 -13.30
CA VAL A 172 -11.73 -10.34 -14.03
C VAL A 172 -11.43 -9.79 -15.43
N PRO A 173 -10.20 -9.35 -15.71
CA PRO A 173 -9.78 -9.00 -17.06
C PRO A 173 -9.85 -10.22 -18.00
N ASP A 174 -10.26 -10.01 -19.25
CA ASP A 174 -10.42 -11.10 -20.23
C ASP A 174 -9.15 -11.94 -20.41
N GLU A 175 -7.99 -11.30 -20.51
CA GLU A 175 -6.69 -11.97 -20.63
C GLU A 175 -6.38 -12.87 -19.43
N VAL A 176 -6.75 -12.45 -18.22
CA VAL A 176 -6.52 -13.23 -16.99
C VAL A 176 -7.56 -14.35 -16.87
N ARG A 177 -8.80 -14.12 -17.31
CA ARG A 177 -9.84 -15.17 -17.42
C ARG A 177 -9.36 -16.29 -18.33
N ASP A 178 -8.93 -15.94 -19.54
CA ASP A 178 -8.51 -16.91 -20.56
C ASP A 178 -7.26 -17.66 -20.10
N TYR A 179 -6.35 -16.97 -19.39
CA TYR A 179 -5.23 -17.61 -18.72
C TYR A 179 -5.69 -18.62 -17.67
N ALA A 180 -6.55 -18.24 -16.73
CA ALA A 180 -7.08 -19.14 -15.71
C ALA A 180 -7.81 -20.37 -16.31
N TYR A 181 -8.53 -20.18 -17.43
CA TYR A 181 -9.14 -21.29 -18.18
C TYR A 181 -8.10 -22.26 -18.73
N SER A 182 -7.02 -21.74 -19.33
CA SER A 182 -5.93 -22.57 -19.87
C SER A 182 -5.24 -23.40 -18.78
N GLN A 183 -5.26 -22.92 -17.54
CA GLN A 183 -4.72 -23.62 -16.36
C GLN A 183 -5.72 -24.62 -15.74
N GLY A 184 -6.92 -24.74 -16.31
CA GLY A 184 -7.95 -25.68 -15.86
C GLY A 184 -8.70 -25.22 -14.61
N LEU A 185 -8.77 -23.91 -14.37
CA LEU A 185 -9.50 -23.31 -13.24
C LEU A 185 -10.92 -22.90 -13.62
N PHE A 186 -11.86 -23.09 -12.69
CA PHE A 186 -13.12 -22.36 -12.74
C PHE A 186 -12.88 -20.87 -12.46
N VAL A 187 -13.62 -19.98 -13.14
CA VAL A 187 -13.57 -18.54 -12.93
C VAL A 187 -14.95 -18.06 -12.55
N LEU A 188 -15.07 -17.55 -11.33
CA LEU A 188 -16.29 -16.97 -10.79
C LEU A 188 -16.16 -15.46 -10.84
N ALA A 189 -17.20 -14.79 -11.33
CA ALA A 189 -17.24 -13.34 -11.39
C ALA A 189 -18.65 -12.82 -11.13
N GLN A 190 -18.73 -11.55 -10.75
CA GLN A 190 -20.00 -10.86 -10.64
C GLN A 190 -20.59 -10.61 -12.03
N SER A 191 -21.87 -10.95 -12.20
CA SER A 191 -22.67 -10.65 -13.38
C SER A 191 -24.01 -10.08 -12.92
N GLY A 192 -24.17 -8.76 -13.05
CA GLY A 192 -25.27 -8.04 -12.42
C GLY A 192 -25.23 -8.22 -10.89
N ASP A 193 -26.36 -8.61 -10.32
CA ASP A 193 -26.51 -8.82 -8.87
C ASP A 193 -26.08 -10.22 -8.40
N ASN A 194 -25.66 -11.09 -9.31
CA ASN A 194 -25.36 -12.49 -9.02
C ASN A 194 -23.89 -12.85 -9.27
N LEU A 195 -23.42 -13.87 -8.57
CA LEU A 195 -22.16 -14.55 -8.89
C LEU A 195 -22.42 -15.65 -9.92
N VAL A 196 -21.57 -15.77 -10.93
CA VAL A 196 -21.68 -16.79 -11.98
C VAL A 196 -20.33 -17.45 -12.25
N ILE A 197 -20.36 -18.71 -12.71
CA ILE A 197 -19.18 -19.37 -13.30
C ILE A 197 -19.12 -19.00 -14.77
N LEU A 198 -18.07 -18.27 -15.17
CA LEU A 198 -17.90 -17.78 -16.54
C LEU A 198 -17.52 -18.87 -17.54
N ASN A 199 -16.95 -20.00 -17.08
CA ASN A 199 -16.48 -21.08 -17.95
C ASN A 199 -17.63 -21.59 -18.84
N GLN A 200 -17.30 -22.08 -20.04
CA GLN A 200 -18.28 -22.76 -20.90
C GLN A 200 -18.89 -23.99 -20.19
N PRO A 201 -20.13 -24.42 -20.51
CA PRO A 201 -20.75 -25.59 -19.88
C PRO A 201 -19.95 -26.89 -20.03
N ASN A 202 -19.22 -27.06 -21.14
CA ASN A 202 -18.37 -28.22 -21.43
C ASN A 202 -16.93 -28.09 -20.90
N PHE A 203 -16.66 -27.12 -20.03
CA PHE A 203 -15.35 -26.95 -19.43
C PHE A 203 -15.01 -28.13 -18.52
N HIS A 204 -13.81 -28.68 -18.69
CA HIS A 204 -13.28 -29.76 -17.87
C HIS A 204 -12.18 -29.20 -16.97
N PRO A 205 -12.38 -29.12 -15.65
CA PRO A 205 -11.37 -28.62 -14.74
C PRO A 205 -10.18 -29.58 -14.67
N ARG A 206 -8.98 -29.01 -14.47
CA ARG A 206 -7.82 -29.80 -14.06
C ARG A 206 -8.06 -30.34 -12.66
N THR A 207 -7.45 -31.47 -12.35
CA THR A 207 -7.42 -32.04 -11.00
C THR A 207 -6.00 -32.11 -10.47
N TRP A 208 -5.83 -31.88 -9.16
CA TRP A 208 -4.56 -31.94 -8.43
C TRP A 208 -4.51 -33.12 -7.47
#